data_AF-A0A5N4CID7-F1
#
_entry.id   AF-A0A5N4CID7-F1
#
_cell.length_a   1.000
_cell.length_b   1.000
_cell.length_c   1.000
_cell.angle_alpha   90.00
_cell.angle_beta   90.00
_cell.angle_gamma   90.00
#
_symmetry.space_group_name_H-M   'P 1'
#
loop_
_entity.id
_entity.type
_entity.pdbx_description
1 polymer ?
#
loop_
_entity_poly.entity_id
_entity_poly.type
_entity_poly.pdbx_seq_one_letter_code
_entity_poly.pdbx_strand_id
1 'polypeptide(L)'
;MKYQSFNEYRKRFLLKPYESFEELTGEKEMAAELEALYGDIDVMELYPALLVEKPRPDAIFGETMVEAGAPFSLKGLMGNPICSPEYWKPSTFGGEVGFKIINTASIQSLICNNVKGCPFTSFSVQDPQLTKTVTINASSSHSGLDDINPTVLLKERSTEL
;
A
#
# COMPACT_ATOMS: atom_id res chain seq x y z
N MET A 1 -24.43 0.42 -14.76
CA MET A 1 -24.42 -0.65 -13.74
C MET A 1 -25.29 -0.19 -12.57
N LYS A 2 -25.97 -1.09 -11.86
CA LYS A 2 -26.83 -0.77 -10.70
C LYS A 2 -26.26 -1.49 -9.47
N TYR A 3 -25.34 -0.84 -8.77
CA TYR A 3 -24.74 -1.38 -7.55
C TYR A 3 -25.74 -1.33 -6.40
N GLN A 4 -25.64 -2.27 -5.46
CA GLN A 4 -26.41 -2.20 -4.22
C GLN A 4 -25.75 -1.21 -3.23
N SER A 5 -26.42 -0.93 -2.11
CA SER A 5 -25.88 -0.04 -1.09
C SER A 5 -24.67 -0.63 -0.38
N PHE A 6 -23.90 0.24 0.26
CA PHE A 6 -22.72 -0.11 1.03
C PHE A 6 -23.01 -1.17 2.11
N ASN A 7 -24.12 -1.02 2.83
CA ASN A 7 -24.52 -1.98 3.85
C ASN A 7 -24.87 -3.36 3.25
N GLU A 8 -25.40 -3.45 2.04
CA GLU A 8 -25.59 -4.74 1.36
C GLU A 8 -24.26 -5.42 1.00
N TYR A 9 -23.25 -4.63 0.61
CA TYR A 9 -21.90 -5.16 0.42
C TYR A 9 -21.27 -5.59 1.77
N ARG A 10 -21.43 -4.82 2.84
CA ARG A 10 -20.96 -5.21 4.18
C ARG A 10 -21.54 -6.56 4.61
N LYS A 11 -22.88 -6.74 4.50
CA LYS A 11 -23.55 -8.03 4.76
C LYS A 11 -22.97 -9.15 3.89
N ARG A 12 -22.75 -8.89 2.60
CA ARG A 12 -22.20 -9.88 1.65
C ARG A 12 -20.79 -10.35 2.04
N PHE A 13 -20.01 -9.49 2.68
CA PHE A 13 -18.67 -9.80 3.21
C PHE A 13 -18.67 -10.11 4.71
N LEU A 14 -19.82 -10.46 5.29
CA LEU A 14 -19.98 -10.88 6.68
C LEU A 14 -19.63 -9.79 7.72
N LEU A 15 -19.70 -8.53 7.32
CA LEU A 15 -19.52 -7.38 8.19
C LEU A 15 -20.88 -6.90 8.70
N LYS A 16 -20.89 -6.34 9.91
CA LYS A 16 -22.08 -5.72 10.49
C LYS A 16 -22.43 -4.45 9.69
N PRO A 17 -23.67 -4.25 9.22
CA PRO A 17 -24.11 -2.97 8.66
C PRO A 17 -23.85 -1.82 9.63
N TYR A 18 -23.52 -0.64 9.11
CA TYR A 18 -23.47 0.56 9.92
C TYR A 18 -24.88 1.04 10.27
N GLU A 19 -25.07 1.49 11.51
CA GLU A 19 -26.35 1.99 12.02
C GLU A 19 -26.49 3.52 11.91
N SER A 20 -25.40 4.22 11.60
CA SER A 20 -25.40 5.69 11.42
C SER A 20 -24.20 6.15 10.58
N PHE A 21 -24.28 7.38 10.06
CA PHE A 21 -23.15 8.04 9.39
C PHE A 21 -22.00 8.35 10.34
N GLU A 22 -22.27 8.67 11.62
CA GLU A 22 -21.22 8.87 12.64
C GLU A 22 -20.43 7.57 12.90
N GLU A 23 -21.07 6.40 12.86
CA GLU A 23 -20.39 5.11 12.99
C GLU A 23 -19.50 4.82 11.77
N LEU A 24 -19.96 5.19 10.57
CA LEU A 24 -19.21 5.05 9.32
C LEU A 24 -17.95 5.94 9.31
N THR A 25 -18.09 7.24 9.56
CA THR A 25 -16.98 8.21 9.40
C THR A 25 -16.10 8.29 10.64
N GLY A 26 -16.65 7.98 11.82
CA GLY A 26 -15.97 8.16 13.10
C GLY A 26 -15.85 9.62 13.55
N GLU A 27 -16.58 10.53 12.90
CA GLU A 27 -16.62 11.97 13.18
C GLU A 27 -18.04 12.52 12.93
N LYS A 28 -18.25 13.84 13.11
CA LYS A 28 -19.61 14.44 13.11
C LYS A 28 -19.89 15.41 11.97
N GLU A 29 -18.86 16.03 11.40
CA GLU A 29 -19.01 17.05 10.38
C GLU A 29 -19.40 16.42 9.05
N MET A 30 -18.61 15.47 8.54
CA MET A 30 -18.95 14.76 7.30
C MET A 30 -20.17 13.86 7.49
N ALA A 31 -20.34 13.25 8.67
CA ALA A 31 -21.51 12.45 8.97
C ALA A 31 -22.83 13.23 8.79
N ALA A 32 -22.90 14.46 9.30
CA ALA A 32 -24.08 15.31 9.15
C ALA A 32 -24.33 15.73 7.70
N GLU A 33 -23.29 16.01 6.93
CA GLU A 33 -23.43 16.30 5.50
C GLU A 33 -23.92 15.09 4.70
N LEU A 34 -23.37 13.90 4.97
CA LEU A 34 -23.81 12.66 4.34
C LEU A 34 -25.26 12.32 4.69
N GLU A 35 -25.66 12.52 5.94
CA GLU A 35 -27.04 12.33 6.37
C GLU A 35 -28.00 13.29 5.65
N ALA A 36 -27.62 14.56 5.49
CA ALA A 36 -28.42 15.53 4.74
C ALA A 36 -28.55 15.17 3.25
N LEU A 37 -27.54 14.53 2.66
CA LEU A 37 -27.51 14.13 1.24
C LEU A 37 -28.25 12.81 0.97
N TYR A 38 -28.02 11.80 1.80
CA TYR A 38 -28.52 10.44 1.59
C TYR A 38 -29.81 10.14 2.37
N GLY A 39 -30.03 10.82 3.50
CA GLY A 39 -31.20 10.65 4.37
C GLY A 39 -31.22 9.35 5.19
N ASP A 40 -30.62 8.27 4.69
CA ASP A 40 -30.57 6.96 5.34
C ASP A 40 -29.23 6.27 5.09
N ILE A 41 -28.62 5.69 6.13
CA ILE A 41 -27.35 4.96 6.03
C ILE A 41 -27.48 3.72 5.13
N ASP A 42 -28.67 3.12 5.04
CA ASP A 42 -28.91 1.93 4.22
C ASP A 42 -28.96 2.22 2.71
N VAL A 43 -28.98 3.49 2.30
CA VAL A 43 -28.86 3.90 0.88
C VAL A 43 -27.47 4.45 0.51
N MET A 44 -26.53 4.48 1.46
CA MET A 44 -25.16 4.94 1.23
C MET A 44 -24.50 4.14 0.09
N GLU A 45 -23.86 4.81 -0.87
CA GLU A 45 -23.22 4.16 -2.00
C GLU A 45 -21.86 3.55 -1.64
N LEU A 46 -21.52 2.41 -2.25
CA LEU A 46 -20.30 1.66 -1.96
C LEU A 46 -19.02 2.49 -2.10
N TYR A 47 -18.83 3.14 -3.25
CA TYR A 47 -17.54 3.78 -3.57
C TYR A 47 -17.25 5.01 -2.68
N PRO A 48 -18.21 5.95 -2.47
CA PRO A 48 -18.00 7.03 -1.51
C PRO A 48 -17.75 6.51 -0.09
N ALA A 49 -18.52 5.51 0.37
CA ALA A 49 -18.37 4.95 1.71
C ALA A 49 -16.97 4.37 1.94
N LEU A 50 -16.41 3.64 0.97
CA LEU A 50 -15.06 3.10 1.06
C LEU A 50 -13.96 4.17 1.27
N LEU A 51 -14.20 5.41 0.85
CA LEU A 51 -13.23 6.51 0.96
C LEU A 51 -13.40 7.34 2.24
N VAL A 52 -14.60 7.36 2.82
CA VAL A 52 -14.91 8.12 4.04
C VAL A 52 -15.04 7.23 5.28
N GLU A 53 -15.07 5.90 5.11
CA GLU A 53 -15.06 4.95 6.22
C GLU A 53 -13.83 5.19 7.10
N LYS A 54 -14.08 5.30 8.41
CA LYS A 54 -13.05 5.54 9.41
C LYS A 54 -11.88 4.55 9.23
N PRO A 55 -10.65 5.02 9.02
CA PRO A 55 -9.49 4.14 8.96
C PRO A 55 -9.28 3.37 10.26
N ARG A 56 -8.69 2.17 10.16
CA ARG A 56 -8.15 1.48 11.34
C ARG A 56 -7.01 2.33 11.94
N PRO A 57 -6.70 2.21 13.25
CA PRO A 57 -5.61 2.98 13.87
C PRO A 57 -4.30 2.84 13.09
N ASP A 58 -3.71 3.99 12.72
CA ASP A 58 -2.46 4.09 11.94
C ASP A 58 -2.47 3.36 10.58
N ALA A 59 -3.66 3.09 10.02
CA ALA A 59 -3.83 2.43 8.73
C ALA A 59 -4.26 3.40 7.63
N ILE A 60 -3.99 3.01 6.38
CA ILE A 60 -4.37 3.78 5.19
C ILE A 60 -5.88 3.73 4.88
N PHE A 61 -6.57 2.65 5.26
CA PHE A 61 -7.98 2.41 4.90
C PHE A 61 -8.81 1.88 6.08
N GLY A 62 -10.13 1.97 5.93
CA GLY A 62 -11.13 1.39 6.83
C GLY A 62 -11.28 -0.13 6.71
N GLU A 63 -12.20 -0.67 7.50
CA GLU A 63 -12.47 -2.11 7.58
C GLU A 63 -12.95 -2.69 6.24
N THR A 64 -13.95 -2.08 5.60
CA THR A 64 -14.61 -2.66 4.42
C THR A 64 -13.66 -2.76 3.24
N MET A 65 -12.75 -1.79 3.07
CA MET A 65 -11.75 -1.85 2.00
C MET A 65 -10.88 -3.10 2.11
N VAL A 66 -10.46 -3.46 3.33
CA VAL A 66 -9.60 -4.62 3.58
C VAL A 66 -10.40 -5.92 3.41
N GLU A 67 -11.55 -6.02 4.07
CA GLU A 67 -12.34 -7.26 4.13
C GLU A 67 -13.02 -7.60 2.79
N ALA A 68 -13.45 -6.59 2.03
CA ALA A 68 -13.97 -6.80 0.68
C ALA A 68 -12.85 -6.93 -0.36
N GLY A 69 -11.77 -6.15 -0.22
CA GLY A 69 -10.67 -6.11 -1.19
C GLY A 69 -9.77 -7.36 -1.15
N ALA A 70 -9.46 -7.89 0.04
CA ALA A 70 -8.54 -9.00 0.20
C ALA A 70 -8.98 -10.29 -0.53
N PRO A 71 -10.25 -10.74 -0.44
CA PRO A 71 -10.72 -11.90 -1.20
C PRO A 71 -10.56 -11.74 -2.71
N PHE A 72 -10.87 -10.56 -3.27
CA PHE A 72 -10.70 -10.31 -4.70
C PHE A 72 -9.23 -10.27 -5.11
N SER A 73 -8.38 -9.59 -4.33
CA SER A 73 -6.94 -9.51 -4.58
C SER A 73 -6.28 -10.89 -4.56
N LEU A 74 -6.52 -11.67 -3.50
CA LEU A 74 -5.95 -13.02 -3.35
C LEU A 74 -6.49 -13.97 -4.41
N LYS A 75 -7.78 -13.90 -4.74
CA LYS A 75 -8.35 -14.72 -5.81
C LYS A 75 -7.77 -14.34 -7.18
N GLY A 76 -7.55 -13.05 -7.43
CA GLY A 76 -6.93 -12.57 -8.67
C GLY A 76 -5.48 -13.04 -8.80
N LEU A 77 -4.71 -12.99 -7.71
CA LEU A 77 -3.32 -13.43 -7.68
C LEU A 77 -3.20 -14.96 -7.80
N MET A 78 -3.79 -15.70 -6.86
CA MET A 78 -3.65 -17.15 -6.78
C MET A 78 -4.52 -17.91 -7.79
N GLY A 79 -5.53 -17.24 -8.37
CA GLY A 79 -6.30 -17.76 -9.48
C GLY A 79 -5.55 -17.75 -10.82
N ASN A 80 -4.33 -17.19 -10.86
CA ASN A 80 -3.51 -17.21 -12.07
C ASN A 80 -3.13 -18.66 -12.43
N PRO A 81 -3.26 -19.08 -13.71
CA PRO A 81 -2.88 -20.43 -14.14
C PRO A 81 -1.45 -20.83 -13.79
N ILE A 82 -0.51 -19.88 -13.68
CA ILE A 82 0.88 -20.20 -13.28
C ILE A 82 0.94 -20.82 -11.88
N CYS A 83 0.00 -20.52 -10.98
CA CYS A 83 -0.09 -21.09 -9.64
C CYS A 83 -0.73 -22.49 -9.61
N SER A 84 -1.22 -23.01 -10.74
CA SER A 84 -1.80 -24.35 -10.80
C SER A 84 -0.71 -25.44 -10.67
N PRO A 85 -1.03 -26.63 -10.14
CA PRO A 85 -0.08 -27.74 -10.05
C PRO A 85 0.55 -28.12 -11.39
N GLU A 86 -0.22 -28.05 -12.48
CA GLU A 86 0.25 -28.35 -13.84
C GLU A 86 1.31 -27.36 -14.34
N TYR A 87 1.25 -26.09 -13.94
CA TYR A 87 2.12 -25.03 -14.45
C TYR A 87 3.23 -24.63 -13.48
N TRP A 88 3.06 -24.78 -12.18
CA TRP A 88 4.05 -24.37 -11.19
C TRP A 88 5.21 -25.38 -11.07
N LYS A 89 6.02 -25.45 -12.13
CA LYS A 89 7.16 -26.35 -12.25
C LYS A 89 8.29 -25.69 -13.04
N PRO A 90 9.56 -26.08 -12.82
CA PRO A 90 10.71 -25.46 -13.49
C PRO A 90 10.61 -25.45 -15.02
N SER A 91 10.07 -26.52 -15.62
CA SER A 91 9.96 -26.63 -17.08
C SER A 91 9.05 -25.57 -17.72
N THR A 92 8.06 -25.03 -16.99
CA THR A 92 7.22 -23.92 -17.46
C THR A 92 8.01 -22.63 -17.64
N PHE A 93 9.05 -22.46 -16.82
CA PHE A 93 9.85 -21.23 -16.75
C PHE A 93 11.23 -21.40 -17.40
N GLY A 94 11.41 -22.40 -18.27
CA GLY A 94 12.68 -22.63 -18.97
C GLY A 94 13.77 -23.28 -18.11
N GLY A 95 13.40 -23.99 -17.04
CA GLY A 95 14.31 -24.71 -16.15
C GLY A 95 14.53 -24.00 -14.82
N GLU A 96 15.49 -24.52 -14.03
CA GLU A 96 15.76 -24.05 -12.66
C GLU A 96 16.15 -22.57 -12.59
N VAL A 97 16.83 -22.04 -13.61
CA VAL A 97 17.25 -20.64 -13.64
C VAL A 97 16.05 -19.71 -13.68
N GLY A 98 15.10 -19.94 -14.58
CA GLY A 98 13.90 -19.10 -14.67
C GLY A 98 13.00 -19.26 -13.46
N PHE A 99 12.87 -20.48 -12.93
CA PHE A 99 12.10 -20.70 -11.71
C PHE A 99 12.72 -20.02 -10.50
N LYS A 100 14.06 -19.98 -10.40
CA LYS A 100 14.75 -19.23 -9.36
C LYS A 100 14.47 -17.73 -9.46
N ILE A 101 14.47 -17.14 -10.65
CA ILE A 101 14.16 -15.71 -10.85
C ILE A 101 12.82 -15.36 -10.20
N ILE A 102 11.78 -16.16 -10.46
CA ILE A 102 10.44 -15.94 -9.91
C ILE A 102 10.44 -16.05 -8.38
N ASN A 103 11.05 -17.11 -7.84
CA ASN A 103 11.07 -17.39 -6.41
C ASN A 103 11.97 -16.45 -5.59
N THR A 104 12.88 -15.71 -6.24
CA THR A 104 13.75 -14.73 -5.57
C THR A 104 13.44 -13.27 -5.97
N ALA A 105 12.37 -13.03 -6.72
CA ALA A 105 12.01 -11.70 -7.17
C ALA A 105 11.68 -10.77 -6.00
N SER A 106 12.19 -9.54 -6.05
CA SER A 106 11.87 -8.46 -5.11
C SER A 106 11.88 -7.11 -5.82
N ILE A 107 11.19 -6.10 -5.26
CA ILE A 107 11.16 -4.74 -5.84
C ILE A 107 12.59 -4.16 -5.97
N GLN A 108 13.45 -4.36 -4.97
CA GLN A 108 14.84 -3.91 -5.02
C GLN A 108 15.63 -4.58 -6.14
N SER A 109 15.52 -5.90 -6.28
CA SER A 109 16.22 -6.62 -7.36
C SER A 109 15.72 -6.22 -8.75
N LEU A 110 14.41 -5.97 -8.90
CA LEU A 110 13.82 -5.50 -10.15
C LEU A 110 14.43 -4.16 -10.57
N ILE A 111 14.54 -3.21 -9.64
CA ILE A 111 15.13 -1.90 -9.93
C ILE A 111 16.64 -2.03 -10.17
N CYS A 112 17.39 -2.71 -9.32
CA CYS A 112 18.86 -2.80 -9.46
C CYS A 112 19.32 -3.46 -10.75
N ASN A 113 18.56 -4.44 -11.25
CA ASN A 113 18.90 -5.12 -12.50
C ASN A 113 18.58 -4.28 -13.74
N ASN A 114 17.70 -3.27 -13.63
CA ASN A 114 17.17 -2.54 -14.78
C ASN A 114 17.41 -1.02 -14.74
N VAL A 115 17.94 -0.48 -13.65
CA VAL A 115 18.19 0.95 -13.46
C VAL A 115 19.65 1.18 -13.07
N LYS A 116 20.35 2.04 -13.83
CA LYS A 116 21.77 2.35 -13.59
C LYS A 116 21.96 2.91 -12.18
N GLY A 117 22.99 2.43 -11.49
CA GLY A 117 23.33 2.87 -10.14
C GLY A 117 22.58 2.16 -9.02
N CYS A 118 21.59 1.31 -9.33
CA CYS A 118 20.87 0.50 -8.33
C CYS A 118 20.40 1.34 -7.12
N PRO A 119 19.52 2.34 -7.35
CA PRO A 119 19.03 3.15 -6.25
C PRO A 119 18.26 2.30 -5.24
N PHE A 120 18.30 2.70 -3.97
CA PHE A 120 17.43 2.12 -2.96
C PHE A 120 15.96 2.37 -3.32
N THR A 121 15.11 1.36 -3.16
CA THR A 121 13.67 1.45 -3.39
C THR A 121 12.89 0.72 -2.30
N SER A 122 11.74 1.28 -1.91
CA SER A 122 10.83 0.68 -0.94
C SER A 122 9.39 1.15 -1.22
N PHE A 123 8.41 0.38 -0.75
CA PHE A 123 7.00 0.80 -0.71
C PHE A 123 6.67 1.68 0.53
N SER A 124 7.65 1.89 1.41
CA SER A 124 7.57 2.77 2.57
C SER A 124 8.66 3.84 2.52
N VAL A 125 8.36 5.01 3.08
CA VAL A 125 9.36 6.07 3.29
C VAL A 125 10.36 5.59 4.35
N GLN A 126 11.64 5.94 4.17
CA GLN A 126 12.67 5.62 5.17
C GLN A 126 12.47 6.44 6.44
N ASP A 127 12.61 5.80 7.60
CA ASP A 127 12.69 6.50 8.88
C ASP A 127 14.03 7.26 8.95
N PRO A 128 14.02 8.60 9.06
CA PRO A 128 15.23 9.40 9.18
C PRO A 128 16.14 8.98 10.34
N GLN A 129 15.59 8.40 11.41
CA GLN A 129 16.35 7.98 12.60
C GLN A 129 17.11 6.68 12.36
N LEU A 130 16.49 5.71 11.68
CA LEU A 130 17.15 4.44 11.34
C LEU A 130 18.30 4.66 10.34
N THR A 131 18.14 5.62 9.44
CA THR A 131 19.12 6.00 8.43
C THR A 131 20.40 6.56 9.06
N LYS A 132 20.28 7.33 10.16
CA LYS A 132 21.45 7.80 10.93
C LYS A 132 22.19 6.65 11.59
N THR A 133 21.50 5.70 12.22
CA THR A 133 22.14 4.56 12.89
C THR A 133 22.86 3.63 11.90
N VAL A 134 22.29 3.38 10.73
CA VAL A 134 22.95 2.60 9.66
C VAL A 134 24.17 3.35 9.11
N THR A 135 24.07 4.68 8.94
CA THR A 135 25.21 5.49 8.47
C THR A 135 26.33 5.54 9.52
N ILE A 136 26.01 5.61 10.82
CA ILE A 136 26.98 5.56 11.93
C ILE A 136 27.69 4.20 12.00
N ASN A 137 26.96 3.09 11.75
CA ASN A 137 27.54 1.75 11.73
C ASN A 137 28.30 1.42 10.44
N ALA A 138 27.99 2.09 9.33
CA ALA A 138 28.76 1.98 8.09
C ALA A 138 30.03 2.85 8.12
N SER A 139 29.97 4.02 8.76
CA SER A 139 31.12 4.93 8.91
C SER A 139 32.18 4.44 9.90
N SER A 140 31.85 3.50 10.79
CA SER A 140 32.86 2.78 11.59
C SER A 140 33.63 1.71 10.80
N SER A 141 33.28 1.46 9.53
CA SER A 141 33.94 0.47 8.66
C SER A 141 34.73 1.04 7.47
N HIS A 142 34.72 2.36 7.26
CA HIS A 142 35.55 3.01 6.24
C HIS A 142 36.38 4.14 6.84
N SER A 143 37.59 3.80 7.27
CA SER A 143 38.67 4.76 7.43
C SER A 143 39.13 5.22 6.03
N GLY A 144 38.95 6.51 5.73
CA GLY A 144 39.64 7.19 4.64
C GLY A 144 38.72 7.85 3.63
N LEU A 145 38.39 9.12 3.86
CA LEU A 145 38.54 10.26 2.94
C LEU A 145 37.81 11.46 3.56
N ASP A 146 38.59 12.30 4.21
CA ASP A 146 38.21 13.66 4.58
C ASP A 146 37.91 14.49 3.32
N ASP A 147 37.13 15.56 3.54
CA ASP A 147 36.85 16.71 2.66
C ASP A 147 35.66 16.63 1.67
N ILE A 148 34.44 16.73 2.19
CA ILE A 148 33.35 17.44 1.48
C ILE A 148 32.58 18.34 2.48
N ASN A 149 32.72 19.66 2.30
CA ASN A 149 32.13 20.71 3.14
C ASN A 149 30.60 20.79 2.95
N PRO A 150 29.76 20.61 3.99
CA PRO A 150 28.30 20.56 3.88
C PRO A 150 27.62 21.91 3.55
N THR A 151 28.40 23.00 3.50
CA THR A 151 27.86 24.36 3.33
C THR A 151 27.36 24.65 1.90
N VAL A 152 27.70 23.82 0.91
CA VAL A 152 27.32 24.06 -0.50
C VAL A 152 25.88 23.63 -0.80
N LEU A 153 25.34 22.63 -0.11
CA LEU A 153 24.00 22.07 -0.40
C LEU A 153 22.82 22.88 0.16
N LEU A 154 23.06 23.89 1.00
CA LEU A 154 21.99 24.71 1.57
C LEU A 154 21.70 26.00 0.78
N LYS A 155 22.50 26.32 -0.25
CA LYS A 155 22.37 27.61 -0.96
C LYS A 155 21.47 27.56 -2.19
N GLU A 156 21.24 26.40 -2.79
CA GLU A 156 20.40 26.28 -4.00
C GLU A 156 18.89 26.19 -3.73
N ARG A 157 18.46 26.04 -2.47
CA ARG A 157 17.03 25.81 -2.16
C ARG A 157 16.25 27.05 -1.69
N SER A 158 16.87 28.23 -1.68
CA SER A 158 16.26 29.45 -1.13
C SER A 158 16.04 30.58 -2.15
N THR A 159 16.00 30.30 -3.46
CA THR A 159 15.75 31.35 -4.48
C THR A 159 14.60 31.09 -5.45
N GLU A 160 13.70 30.15 -5.16
CA GLU A 160 12.40 30.10 -5.87
C GLU A 160 11.25 30.03 -4.86
N LEU A 161 10.87 31.22 -4.38
CA LEU A 161 9.54 31.60 -3.88
C LEU A 161 9.48 33.13 -3.79
#